data_AF-A0A932MBD4-F1
#
_entry.id   AF-A0A932MBD4-F1
#
_cell.length_a   1.000
_cell.length_b   1.000
_cell.length_c   1.000
_cell.angle_alpha   90.00
_cell.angle_beta   90.00
_cell.angle_gamma   90.00
#
_symmetry.space_group_name_H-M   'P 1'
#
loop_
_entity.id
_entity.type
_entity.pdbx_description
1 polymer ?
#
loop_
_entity_poly.entity_id
_entity_poly.type
_entity_poly.pdbx_seq_one_letter_code
_entity_poly.pdbx_strand_id
1 'polypeptide(L)'
;GAAQGLTEDELWREALAFNAFWFPQNYVHIALYFKVVKSTDWENVDPATALGKDYSSGSGWHANVHQELAKLGLLPKQEGGSDC
;
A
#
# COMPACT_ATOMS: atom_id res chain seq x y z
N GLY A 1 3.00 23.14 15.18
CA GLY A 1 3.33 22.09 14.18
C GLY A 1 2.71 20.79 14.65
N ALA A 2 2.31 19.91 13.73
CA ALA A 2 1.51 18.70 13.97
C ALA A 2 2.12 17.64 14.93
N ALA A 3 3.17 17.99 15.69
CA ALA A 3 3.86 17.15 16.67
C ALA A 3 3.59 17.58 18.12
N GLN A 4 2.58 18.42 18.38
CA GLN A 4 2.24 18.82 19.75
C GLN A 4 1.42 17.71 20.44
N GLY A 5 2.10 16.61 20.80
CA GLY A 5 1.60 15.60 21.73
C GLY A 5 1.39 14.18 21.19
N LEU A 6 1.62 13.94 19.88
CA LEU A 6 1.51 12.60 19.30
C LEU A 6 2.84 11.84 19.41
N THR A 7 2.73 10.56 19.73
CA THR A 7 3.85 9.59 19.65
C THR A 7 4.23 9.33 18.19
N GLU A 8 5.44 8.83 17.95
CA GLU A 8 5.90 8.48 16.60
C GLU A 8 4.96 7.44 15.95
N ASP A 9 4.50 6.47 16.73
CA ASP A 9 3.55 5.44 16.27
C ASP A 9 2.20 6.03 15.84
N GLU A 10 1.71 7.05 16.54
CA GLU A 10 0.50 7.76 16.14
C GLU A 10 0.74 8.47 14.80
N LEU A 11 1.81 9.27 14.70
CA LEU A 11 2.13 9.99 13.46
C LEU A 11 2.19 9.07 12.23
N TRP A 12 2.77 7.88 12.38
CA TRP A 12 2.80 6.89 11.32
C TRP A 12 1.41 6.35 10.97
N ARG A 13 0.54 6.11 11.95
CA ARG A 13 -0.85 5.70 11.72
C ARG A 13 -1.66 6.78 11.01
N GLU A 14 -1.53 8.04 11.42
CA GLU A 14 -2.19 9.14 10.71
C GLU A 14 -1.68 9.28 9.28
N ALA A 15 -0.36 9.23 9.08
CA ALA A 15 0.25 9.28 7.75
C ALA A 15 -0.25 8.13 6.86
N LEU A 16 -0.42 6.93 7.44
CA LEU A 16 -0.94 5.76 6.73
C LEU A 16 -2.40 5.99 6.32
N ALA A 17 -3.23 6.48 7.24
CA ALA A 17 -4.64 6.78 6.96
C ALA A 17 -4.77 7.83 5.85
N PHE A 18 -3.95 8.88 5.89
CA PHE A 18 -3.91 9.92 4.86
C PHE A 18 -3.50 9.36 3.50
N ASN A 19 -2.39 8.62 3.42
CA ASN A 19 -1.94 8.07 2.13
C ASN A 19 -2.94 7.04 1.57
N ALA A 20 -3.54 6.20 2.42
CA ALA A 20 -4.59 5.28 2.01
C ALA A 20 -5.84 6.02 1.50
N PHE A 21 -6.16 7.18 2.06
CA PHE A 21 -7.23 8.04 1.57
C PHE A 21 -6.91 8.67 0.21
N TRP A 22 -5.69 9.15 -0.01
CA TRP A 22 -5.28 9.78 -1.28
C TRP A 22 -4.99 8.78 -2.40
N PHE A 23 -4.57 7.55 -2.08
CA PHE A 23 -4.20 6.52 -3.05
C PHE A 23 -4.91 5.19 -2.77
N PRO A 24 -6.26 5.16 -2.74
CA PRO A 24 -7.02 4.02 -2.23
C PRO A 24 -6.72 2.72 -2.98
N GLN A 25 -6.58 2.77 -4.31
CA GLN A 25 -6.27 1.59 -5.11
C GLN A 25 -4.90 0.99 -4.75
N ASN A 26 -3.88 1.83 -4.57
CA ASN A 26 -2.54 1.36 -4.23
C ASN A 26 -2.55 0.67 -2.86
N TYR A 27 -3.24 1.25 -1.89
CA TYR A 27 -3.31 0.72 -0.53
C TYR A 27 -4.20 -0.53 -0.40
N VAL A 28 -5.24 -0.66 -1.23
CA VAL A 28 -5.98 -1.93 -1.36
C VAL A 28 -5.07 -3.03 -1.90
N HIS A 29 -4.25 -2.74 -2.92
CA HIS A 29 -3.28 -3.72 -3.44
C HIS A 29 -2.20 -4.05 -2.41
N ILE A 30 -1.67 -3.06 -1.68
CA ILE A 30 -0.70 -3.29 -0.61
C ILE A 30 -1.32 -4.21 0.46
N ALA A 31 -2.53 -3.90 0.94
CA ALA A 31 -3.23 -4.72 1.93
C ALA A 31 -3.48 -6.15 1.43
N LEU A 32 -3.90 -6.30 0.18
CA LEU A 32 -4.08 -7.61 -0.46
C LEU A 32 -2.75 -8.37 -0.53
N TYR A 33 -1.66 -7.73 -0.93
CA TYR A 33 -0.32 -8.31 -0.96
C TYR A 33 0.12 -8.82 0.42
N PHE A 34 -0.02 -8.01 1.46
CA PHE A 34 0.34 -8.43 2.82
C PHE A 34 -0.49 -9.64 3.27
N LYS A 35 -1.79 -9.65 2.93
CA LYS A 35 -2.66 -10.78 3.27
C LYS A 35 -2.29 -12.06 2.54
N VAL A 36 -2.10 -12.01 1.22
CA VAL A 36 -1.94 -13.22 0.40
C VAL A 36 -0.49 -13.70 0.25
N VAL A 37 0.48 -12.78 0.31
CA VAL A 37 1.91 -13.09 0.13
C VAL A 37 2.65 -13.13 1.45
N LYS A 38 2.30 -12.27 2.40
CA LYS A 38 2.97 -12.19 3.72
C LYS A 38 2.16 -12.82 4.85
N SER A 39 0.95 -13.32 4.58
CA SER A 39 0.04 -13.87 5.59
C SER A 39 -0.16 -12.95 6.80
N THR A 40 -0.19 -11.64 6.55
CA THR A 40 -0.34 -10.59 7.57
C THR A 40 -1.60 -9.79 7.28
N ASP A 41 -2.56 -9.79 8.20
CA ASP A 41 -3.75 -8.95 8.09
C ASP A 41 -3.40 -7.46 8.20
N TRP A 42 -4.19 -6.60 7.55
CA TRP A 42 -3.87 -5.18 7.38
C TRP A 42 -3.68 -4.44 8.71
N GLU A 43 -4.49 -4.76 9.72
CA GLU A 43 -4.39 -4.21 11.07
C GLU A 43 -3.08 -4.54 11.79
N ASN A 44 -2.35 -5.58 11.34
CA ASN A 44 -1.09 -6.02 11.90
C ASN A 44 0.12 -5.54 11.09
N VAL A 45 -0.10 -4.85 9.96
CA VAL A 45 0.98 -4.29 9.16
C VAL A 45 1.54 -3.05 9.87
N ASP A 46 2.85 -3.05 10.08
CA ASP A 46 3.55 -1.88 10.61
C ASP A 46 3.37 -0.67 9.65
N PRO A 47 2.82 0.46 10.13
CA PRO A 47 2.54 1.61 9.27
C PRO A 47 3.78 2.19 8.59
N ALA A 48 4.93 2.22 9.28
CA ALA A 48 6.18 2.69 8.69
C ALA A 48 6.65 1.79 7.53
N THR A 49 6.45 0.47 7.66
CA THR A 49 6.69 -0.49 6.59
C THR A 49 5.78 -0.21 5.39
N ALA A 50 4.47 -0.08 5.60
CA ALA A 50 3.52 0.18 4.50
C ALA A 50 3.80 1.52 3.79
N LEU A 51 4.19 2.56 4.53
CA LEU A 51 4.59 3.87 4.00
C LEU A 51 6.00 3.89 3.39
N GLY A 52 6.78 2.83 3.62
CA GLY A 52 8.14 2.71 3.14
C GLY A 52 8.25 2.69 1.62
N LYS A 53 9.44 3.02 1.12
CA LYS A 53 9.74 3.11 -0.32
C LYS A 53 9.37 1.84 -1.09
N ASP A 54 9.41 0.68 -0.46
CA ASP A 54 9.19 -0.60 -1.14
C ASP A 54 7.70 -0.83 -1.47
N TYR A 55 6.79 -0.13 -0.78
CA TYR A 55 5.35 -0.30 -0.95
C TYR A 55 4.65 0.99 -1.39
N SER A 56 5.09 2.15 -0.91
CA SER A 56 4.43 3.44 -1.16
C SER A 56 5.17 4.38 -2.11
N SER A 57 6.26 3.92 -2.75
CA SER A 57 6.82 4.63 -3.90
C SER A 57 6.26 4.06 -5.21
N GLY A 58 6.22 4.86 -6.28
CA GLY A 58 5.71 4.40 -7.57
C GLY A 58 6.46 3.18 -8.13
N SER A 59 7.80 3.20 -8.06
CA SER A 59 8.63 2.08 -8.52
C SER A 59 8.58 0.88 -7.58
N GLY A 60 8.65 1.10 -6.27
CA GLY A 60 8.59 0.04 -5.26
C GLY A 60 7.25 -0.69 -5.29
N TRP A 61 6.14 0.06 -5.29
CA TRP A 61 4.80 -0.51 -5.40
C TRP A 61 4.66 -1.38 -6.65
N HIS A 62 5.10 -0.88 -7.81
CA HIS A 62 4.98 -1.65 -9.04
C HIS A 62 5.78 -2.95 -8.96
N ALA A 63 7.05 -2.88 -8.53
CA ALA A 63 7.95 -4.01 -8.48
C ALA A 63 7.56 -5.07 -7.43
N ASN A 64 7.12 -4.65 -6.25
CA ASN A 64 6.92 -5.54 -5.10
C ASN A 64 5.45 -5.95 -4.89
N VAL A 65 4.50 -5.10 -5.26
CA VAL A 65 3.07 -5.32 -5.00
C VAL A 65 2.36 -5.70 -6.28
N HIS A 66 2.39 -4.82 -7.29
CA HIS A 66 1.63 -5.02 -8.52
C HIS A 66 2.09 -6.28 -9.27
N GLN A 67 3.40 -6.45 -9.48
CA GLN A 67 3.93 -7.62 -10.19
C GLN A 67 3.60 -8.93 -9.47
N GLU A 68 3.69 -8.96 -8.13
CA GLU A 68 3.36 -10.16 -7.36
C GLU A 68 1.87 -10.49 -7.43
N LEU A 69 0.99 -9.51 -7.30
CA LEU A 69 -0.46 -9.72 -7.45
C LEU A 69 -0.84 -10.09 -8.89
N ALA A 70 -0.16 -9.54 -9.90
CA ALA A 70 -0.36 -9.89 -11.31
C ALA A 70 0.01 -11.36 -11.57
N LYS A 71 1.13 -11.85 -11.02
CA LYS A 71 1.54 -13.26 -11.12
C LYS A 71 0.51 -14.20 -10.51
N LEU A 72 -0.14 -13.78 -9.43
CA LEU A 72 -1.20 -14.53 -8.76
C LEU A 72 -2.57 -14.41 -9.46
N GLY A 73 -2.69 -13.59 -10.51
CA GLY A 73 -3.96 -13.33 -11.20
C GLY A 73 -4.99 -12.61 -10.34
N LEU A 74 -4.55 -11.88 -9.31
CA LEU A 74 -5.42 -11.20 -8.34
C LEU A 74 -5.70 -9.73 -8.69
N LEU A 75 -5.09 -9.23 -9.77
CA LEU A 75 -5.41 -7.93 -10.30
C LEU A 75 -6.49 -8.03 -11.37
N PRO A 76 -7.42 -7.06 -11.45
CA PRO A 76 -8.35 -7.01 -12.57
C PRO A 76 -7.55 -6.99 -13.87
N LYS A 77 -7.92 -7.86 -14.82
CA LYS A 77 -7.42 -7.74 -16.19
C LYS A 77 -7.82 -6.36 -16.67
N GLN A 78 -6.84 -5.57 -17.09
CA GLN A 78 -7.09 -4.28 -17.70
C GLN A 78 -7.72 -4.53 -19.08
N GLU A 79 -9.03 -4.79 -19.10
CA GLU A 79 -9.83 -4.80 -20.31
C GLU A 79 -10.11 -3.35 -20.71
N GLY A 80 -9.23 -2.77 -21.53
CA GLY A 80 -9.54 -1.61 -22.38
C GLY A 80 -8.93 -0.26 -21.99
N GLY A 81 -8.29 0.37 -23.00
CA GLY A 81 -7.90 1.80 -23.07
C GLY A 81 -6.47 2.07 -22.61
N SER A 82 -5.52 2.55 -23.41
CA SER A 82 -5.65 3.47 -24.56
C SER A 82 -4.75 3.05 -25.72
N ASP A 83 -5.38 2.85 -26.88
CA ASP A 83 -4.78 3.14 -28.17
C ASP A 83 -4.73 4.67 -28.30
N CYS A 84 -3.52 5.22 -28.36
CA CYS A 84 -3.19 6.60 -28.71
C CYS A 84 -1.88 6.58 -29.48
#